data_AF-A0A9D6T846-F1
#
_entry.id   AF-A0A9D6T846-F1
#
_cell.length_a   1.000
_cell.length_b   1.000
_cell.length_c   1.000
_cell.angle_alpha   90.00
_cell.angle_beta   90.00
_cell.angle_gamma   90.00
#
_symmetry.space_group_name_H-M   'P 1'
#
loop_
_entity.id
_entity.type
_entity.pdbx_description
1 polymer ?
#
loop_
_entity_poly.entity_id
_entity_poly.type
_entity_poly.pdbx_seq_one_letter_code
_entity_poly.pdbx_strand_id
1 'polypeptide(L)'
;MPAMSSAAPAIARPAATVVLLRDGQRGCEVLLVRRNVELAFHGGAWVFPGGRIDAQDYPPGSDDVLAAARNAAVREAREEAAVVIDGQSLVLVSRWITPDILPKRFDTWFFAAPAAHDTVQVDGNEIHAHRWLRADEALAAQRTGEIDLPPPTFVTLLGLSAHRTASAALAAVARGPVQTFFPRPHPIPGGACTLYDGDAGYESGDPAAPGPRHRLLMIAGGWQYERSS
;
A
#
# COMPACT_ATOMS: atom_id res chain seq x y z
N MET A 1 -9.93 -18.79 28.56
CA MET A 1 -9.57 -18.21 27.25
C MET A 1 -10.84 -18.16 26.43
N PRO A 2 -11.20 -17.05 25.77
CA PRO A 2 -12.38 -17.04 24.92
C PRO A 2 -12.11 -17.96 23.72
N ALA A 3 -13.07 -18.84 23.41
CA ALA A 3 -12.99 -19.72 22.25
C ALA A 3 -12.84 -18.88 20.98
N MET A 4 -11.81 -19.16 20.19
CA MET A 4 -11.69 -18.60 18.84
C MET A 4 -12.90 -19.08 18.04
N SER A 5 -13.73 -18.14 17.58
CA SER A 5 -14.89 -18.44 16.76
C SER A 5 -14.46 -19.21 15.51
N SER A 6 -15.06 -20.37 15.28
CA SER A 6 -14.89 -21.29 14.13
C SER A 6 -15.51 -20.74 12.83
N ALA A 7 -15.74 -19.44 12.72
CA ALA A 7 -16.32 -18.85 11.53
C ALA A 7 -15.29 -18.84 10.40
N ALA A 8 -15.70 -19.24 9.20
CA ALA A 8 -14.88 -19.10 8.00
C ALA A 8 -14.44 -17.62 7.85
N PRO A 9 -13.17 -17.35 7.50
CA PRO A 9 -12.68 -15.99 7.41
C PRO A 9 -13.46 -15.19 6.36
N ALA A 10 -13.67 -13.90 6.64
CA ALA A 10 -14.38 -13.00 5.73
C ALA A 10 -13.71 -12.99 4.34
N ILE A 11 -14.49 -12.89 3.27
CA ILE A 11 -13.93 -12.81 1.91
C ILE A 11 -13.21 -11.46 1.74
N ALA A 12 -11.98 -11.50 1.22
CA ALA A 12 -11.24 -10.29 0.89
C ALA A 12 -11.88 -9.59 -0.31
N ARG A 13 -12.26 -8.32 -0.15
CA ARG A 13 -12.90 -7.54 -1.20
C ARG A 13 -11.83 -7.01 -2.16
N PRO A 14 -12.02 -7.14 -3.49
CA PRO A 14 -11.05 -6.61 -4.44
C PRO A 14 -10.98 -5.07 -4.35
N ALA A 15 -9.75 -4.55 -4.41
CA ALA A 15 -9.45 -3.13 -4.33
C ALA A 15 -8.24 -2.77 -5.20
N ALA A 16 -8.10 -1.50 -5.52
CA ALA A 16 -6.95 -1.00 -6.26
C ALA A 16 -6.41 0.29 -5.63
N THR A 17 -5.12 0.51 -5.80
CA THR A 17 -4.41 1.66 -5.25
C THR A 17 -3.37 2.13 -6.24
N VAL A 18 -3.15 3.45 -6.34
CA VAL A 18 -2.21 4.03 -7.30
C VAL A 18 -1.17 4.95 -6.65
N VAL A 19 0.09 4.59 -6.83
CA VAL A 19 1.27 5.35 -6.46
C VAL A 19 1.58 6.33 -7.57
N LEU A 20 1.14 7.58 -7.40
CA LEU A 20 1.41 8.65 -8.35
C LEU A 20 2.78 9.26 -8.08
N LEU A 21 3.61 9.32 -9.13
CA LEU A 21 4.99 9.78 -9.07
C LEU A 21 5.20 11.02 -9.95
N ARG A 22 5.97 11.99 -9.46
CA ARG A 22 6.42 13.15 -10.25
C ARG A 22 7.85 13.54 -9.90
N ASP A 23 8.47 14.34 -10.77
CA ASP A 23 9.74 14.98 -10.46
C ASP A 23 9.48 16.35 -9.80
N GLY A 24 9.75 16.45 -8.50
CA GLY A 24 9.74 17.71 -7.76
C GLY A 24 11.11 18.39 -7.74
N GLN A 25 11.18 19.59 -7.14
CA GLN A 25 12.42 20.39 -7.09
C GLN A 25 13.59 19.66 -6.40
N ARG A 26 13.30 18.75 -5.47
CA ARG A 26 14.31 18.03 -4.66
C ARG A 26 14.46 16.55 -5.06
N GLY A 27 13.74 16.10 -6.08
CA GLY A 27 13.75 14.72 -6.59
C GLY A 27 12.35 14.14 -6.76
N CYS A 28 12.29 12.81 -6.93
CA CYS A 28 11.05 12.04 -7.07
C CYS A 28 10.13 12.22 -5.85
N GLU A 29 8.92 12.71 -6.09
CA GLU A 29 7.86 12.87 -5.11
C GLU A 29 6.72 11.88 -5.38
N VAL A 30 6.06 11.47 -4.30
CA VAL A 30 4.90 10.58 -4.30
C VAL A 30 3.70 11.36 -3.75
N LEU A 31 2.54 11.19 -4.37
CA LEU A 31 1.30 11.73 -3.83
C LEU A 31 0.81 10.85 -2.67
N LEU A 32 0.64 11.46 -1.50
CA LEU A 32 -0.09 10.89 -0.38
C LEU A 32 -1.34 11.72 -0.10
N VAL A 33 -2.44 11.01 0.18
CA VAL A 33 -3.71 11.59 0.61
C VAL A 33 -4.01 11.16 2.04
N ARG A 34 -4.61 12.05 2.82
CA ARG A 34 -4.99 11.78 4.21
C ARG A 34 -6.46 11.41 4.28
N ARG A 35 -6.72 10.17 4.66
CA ARG A 35 -8.07 9.65 4.89
C ARG A 35 -8.76 10.40 6.02
N ASN A 36 -10.08 10.60 5.91
CA ASN A 36 -10.89 11.11 7.02
C ASN A 36 -10.67 10.29 8.31
N VAL A 37 -10.48 10.99 9.42
CA VAL A 37 -10.28 10.41 10.76
C VAL A 37 -11.45 9.53 11.22
N GLU A 38 -12.66 9.79 10.72
CA GLU A 38 -13.87 9.06 11.04
C GLU A 38 -13.97 7.70 10.31
N LEU A 39 -13.06 7.41 9.37
CA LEU A 39 -13.07 6.15 8.63
C LEU A 39 -12.62 4.99 9.53
N ALA A 40 -13.46 3.96 9.65
CA ALA A 40 -13.27 2.79 10.50
C ALA A 40 -12.01 1.93 10.20
N PHE A 41 -11.26 2.23 9.13
CA PHE A 41 -10.02 1.54 8.77
C PHE A 41 -8.98 2.56 8.32
N HIS A 42 -7.89 2.67 9.08
CA HIS A 42 -6.81 3.66 8.87
C HIS A 42 -7.30 5.12 8.77
N GLY A 43 -8.32 5.50 9.56
CA GLY A 43 -8.75 6.89 9.65
C GLY A 43 -7.58 7.80 10.07
N GLY A 44 -7.41 8.93 9.38
CA GLY A 44 -6.32 9.88 9.64
C GLY A 44 -4.96 9.49 9.05
N ALA A 45 -4.80 8.26 8.57
CA ALA A 45 -3.56 7.79 7.96
C ALA A 45 -3.33 8.41 6.58
N TRP A 46 -2.05 8.52 6.23
CA TRP A 46 -1.60 8.92 4.91
C TRP A 46 -1.42 7.68 4.04
N VAL A 47 -2.11 7.66 2.90
CA VAL A 47 -2.17 6.53 1.98
C VAL A 47 -2.01 7.03 0.55
N PHE A 48 -1.87 6.11 -0.39
CA PHE A 48 -2.03 6.45 -1.81
C PHE A 48 -3.52 6.46 -2.18
N PRO A 49 -3.93 7.22 -3.22
CA PRO A 49 -5.29 7.18 -3.70
C PRO A 49 -5.73 5.76 -4.07
N GLY A 50 -6.95 5.38 -3.71
CA GLY A 50 -7.43 4.04 -3.99
C GLY A 50 -8.65 3.60 -3.19
N GLY A 51 -9.38 2.66 -3.76
CA GLY A 51 -10.63 2.17 -3.23
C GLY A 51 -11.01 0.81 -3.79
N ARG A 52 -12.30 0.50 -3.71
CA ARG A 52 -12.81 -0.82 -4.08
C ARG A 52 -12.92 -0.93 -5.59
N ILE A 53 -12.74 -2.15 -6.11
CA ILE A 53 -13.16 -2.47 -7.47
C ILE A 53 -14.67 -2.61 -7.46
N ASP A 54 -15.36 -1.81 -8.27
CA ASP A 54 -16.80 -1.86 -8.46
C ASP A 54 -17.14 -2.51 -9.81
N ALA A 55 -18.41 -2.89 -9.99
CA ALA A 55 -18.85 -3.63 -11.18
C ALA A 55 -18.58 -2.87 -12.49
N GLN A 56 -18.60 -1.53 -12.46
CA GLN A 56 -18.30 -0.68 -13.61
C GLN A 56 -16.83 -0.71 -14.05
N ASP A 57 -15.94 -1.15 -13.18
CA ASP A 57 -14.51 -1.20 -13.48
C ASP A 57 -14.17 -2.42 -14.35
N TYR A 58 -15.04 -3.43 -14.41
CA TYR A 58 -14.83 -4.62 -15.23
C TYR A 58 -15.01 -4.32 -16.72
N PRO A 59 -14.12 -4.79 -17.60
CA PRO A 59 -14.34 -4.70 -19.03
C PRO A 59 -15.65 -5.43 -19.43
N PRO A 60 -16.40 -4.91 -20.41
CA PRO A 60 -17.66 -5.51 -20.82
C PRO A 60 -17.52 -7.00 -21.18
N GLY A 61 -18.27 -7.86 -20.48
CA GLY A 61 -18.26 -9.31 -20.72
C GLY A 61 -17.02 -10.06 -20.21
N SER A 62 -16.20 -9.43 -19.37
CA SER A 62 -14.99 -10.02 -18.79
C SER A 62 -15.04 -10.02 -17.26
N ASP A 63 -14.49 -11.07 -16.65
CA ASP A 63 -14.22 -11.18 -15.22
C ASP A 63 -12.74 -10.93 -14.87
N ASP A 64 -11.96 -10.34 -15.80
CA ASP A 64 -10.55 -10.01 -15.61
C ASP A 64 -10.38 -8.96 -14.49
N VAL A 65 -10.10 -9.46 -13.29
CA VAL A 65 -9.91 -8.64 -12.10
C VAL A 65 -8.69 -7.72 -12.20
N LEU A 66 -7.66 -8.08 -12.96
CA LEU A 66 -6.48 -7.23 -13.10
C LEU A 66 -6.78 -6.04 -14.02
N ALA A 67 -7.52 -6.26 -15.10
CA ALA A 67 -8.05 -5.18 -15.92
C ALA A 67 -8.99 -4.28 -15.12
N ALA A 68 -9.89 -4.87 -14.32
CA ALA A 68 -10.77 -4.13 -13.43
C ALA A 68 -9.98 -3.32 -12.38
N ALA A 69 -8.91 -3.87 -11.83
CA ALA A 69 -8.07 -3.17 -10.85
C ALA A 69 -7.35 -1.96 -11.47
N ARG A 70 -6.91 -2.06 -12.73
CA ARG A 70 -6.34 -0.91 -13.46
C ARG A 70 -7.38 0.19 -13.64
N ASN A 71 -8.60 -0.17 -14.06
CA ASN A 71 -9.69 0.80 -14.24
C ASN A 71 -10.09 1.46 -12.92
N ALA A 72 -10.22 0.68 -11.84
CA ALA A 72 -10.46 1.19 -10.50
C ALA A 72 -9.36 2.15 -10.05
N ALA A 73 -8.07 1.81 -10.23
CA ALA A 73 -6.96 2.70 -9.90
C ALA A 73 -7.04 4.07 -10.63
N VAL A 74 -7.40 4.08 -11.91
CA VAL A 74 -7.59 5.32 -12.69
C VAL A 74 -8.79 6.12 -12.16
N ARG A 75 -9.91 5.44 -11.88
CA ARG A 75 -11.12 6.07 -11.36
C ARG A 75 -10.88 6.72 -10.00
N GLU A 76 -10.30 5.97 -9.05
CA GLU A 76 -10.04 6.44 -7.69
C GLU A 76 -9.07 7.63 -7.68
N ALA A 77 -8.02 7.62 -8.52
CA ALA A 77 -7.13 8.79 -8.66
C ALA A 77 -7.87 10.06 -9.09
N ARG A 78 -8.85 9.91 -9.99
CA ARG A 78 -9.68 11.02 -10.46
C ARG A 78 -10.67 11.48 -9.39
N GLU A 79 -11.32 10.54 -8.70
CA GLU A 79 -12.34 10.83 -7.69
C GLU A 79 -11.74 11.45 -6.42
N GLU A 80 -10.63 10.90 -5.91
CA GLU A 80 -10.04 11.32 -4.64
C GLU A 80 -9.07 12.50 -4.76
N ALA A 81 -8.44 12.68 -5.93
CA ALA A 81 -7.35 13.63 -6.12
C ALA A 81 -7.46 14.51 -7.38
N ALA A 82 -8.50 14.34 -8.20
CA ALA A 82 -8.64 14.99 -9.51
C ALA A 82 -7.42 14.79 -10.43
N VAL A 83 -6.69 13.68 -10.28
CA VAL A 83 -5.52 13.36 -11.12
C VAL A 83 -5.94 12.45 -12.26
N VAL A 84 -5.62 12.87 -13.49
CA VAL A 84 -5.82 12.04 -14.69
C VAL A 84 -4.59 11.16 -14.91
N ILE A 85 -4.85 9.87 -15.16
CA ILE A 85 -3.83 8.86 -15.42
C ILE A 85 -4.13 8.21 -16.78
N ASP A 86 -3.10 8.04 -17.60
CA ASP A 86 -3.19 7.11 -18.73
C ASP A 86 -3.16 5.67 -18.20
N GLY A 87 -4.27 4.94 -18.32
CA GLY A 87 -4.38 3.56 -17.83
C GLY A 87 -3.33 2.60 -18.42
N GLN A 88 -2.78 2.91 -19.60
CA GLN A 88 -1.69 2.14 -20.21
C GLN A 88 -0.33 2.36 -19.54
N SER A 89 -0.17 3.49 -18.83
CA SER A 89 1.05 3.83 -18.09
C SER A 89 1.17 3.14 -16.73
N LEU A 90 0.11 2.46 -16.26
CA LEU A 90 0.09 1.78 -14.97
C LEU A 90 1.05 0.59 -14.97
N VAL A 91 1.97 0.59 -14.00
CA VAL A 91 2.87 -0.54 -13.72
C VAL A 91 2.43 -1.22 -12.44
N LEU A 92 2.27 -2.54 -12.44
CA LEU A 92 1.89 -3.29 -11.24
C LEU A 92 3.08 -3.33 -10.27
N VAL A 93 2.87 -2.89 -9.03
CA VAL A 93 3.89 -2.80 -7.96
C VAL A 93 3.86 -4.06 -7.11
N SER A 94 2.68 -4.37 -6.55
CA SER A 94 2.48 -5.47 -5.62
C SER A 94 0.99 -5.78 -5.47
N ARG A 95 0.67 -6.90 -4.83
CA ARG A 95 -0.67 -7.26 -4.40
C ARG A 95 -0.65 -7.53 -2.90
N TRP A 96 -1.60 -6.98 -2.16
CA TRP A 96 -1.69 -7.14 -0.70
C TRP A 96 -3.03 -7.72 -0.30
N ILE A 97 -3.03 -8.85 0.39
CA ILE A 97 -4.24 -9.49 0.90
C ILE A 97 -4.27 -9.32 2.41
N THR A 98 -5.31 -8.67 2.94
CA THR A 98 -5.47 -8.45 4.37
C THR A 98 -5.53 -9.79 5.13
N PRO A 99 -4.87 -9.91 6.31
CA PRO A 99 -4.92 -11.12 7.13
C PRO A 99 -6.34 -11.65 7.35
N ASP A 100 -6.48 -12.97 7.41
CA ASP A 100 -7.76 -13.67 7.61
C ASP A 100 -8.37 -13.46 9.00
N ILE A 101 -7.54 -13.16 10.00
CA ILE A 101 -7.95 -12.80 11.37
C ILE A 101 -8.74 -11.48 11.45
N LEU A 102 -8.68 -10.65 10.42
CA LEU A 102 -9.36 -9.35 10.41
C LEU A 102 -10.76 -9.49 9.78
N PRO A 103 -11.80 -8.89 10.38
CA PRO A 103 -13.17 -9.00 9.87
C PRO A 103 -13.38 -8.22 8.56
N LYS A 104 -12.63 -7.12 8.37
CA LYS A 104 -12.65 -6.31 7.16
C LYS A 104 -11.39 -6.59 6.35
N ARG A 105 -11.55 -7.23 5.19
CA ARG A 105 -10.45 -7.69 4.36
C ARG A 105 -10.51 -7.11 2.96
N PHE A 106 -9.34 -6.76 2.45
CA PHE A 106 -9.13 -6.32 1.09
C PHE A 106 -8.05 -7.14 0.40
N ASP A 107 -8.24 -7.34 -0.90
CA ASP A 107 -7.27 -7.88 -1.83
C ASP A 107 -6.92 -6.76 -2.82
N THR A 108 -5.79 -6.12 -2.59
CA THR A 108 -5.48 -4.81 -3.17
C THR A 108 -4.32 -4.91 -4.14
N TRP A 109 -4.57 -4.55 -5.40
CA TRP A 109 -3.51 -4.37 -6.41
C TRP A 109 -2.98 -2.94 -6.32
N PHE A 110 -1.66 -2.81 -6.13
CA PHE A 110 -0.97 -1.54 -6.12
C PHE A 110 -0.35 -1.30 -7.49
N PHE A 111 -0.67 -0.18 -8.11
CA PHE A 111 -0.05 0.27 -9.35
C PHE A 111 0.80 1.51 -9.11
N ALA A 112 1.75 1.79 -9.99
CA ALA A 112 2.48 3.05 -10.05
C ALA A 112 2.29 3.68 -11.43
N ALA A 113 2.21 5.01 -11.48
CA ALA A 113 2.09 5.77 -12.72
C ALA A 113 2.73 7.17 -12.57
N PRO A 114 3.19 7.78 -13.68
CA PRO A 114 3.53 9.20 -13.66
C PRO A 114 2.27 10.04 -13.46
N ALA A 115 2.36 11.09 -12.65
CA ALA A 115 1.30 12.09 -12.59
C ALA A 115 1.37 13.00 -13.82
N ALA A 116 0.23 13.20 -14.48
CA ALA A 116 0.14 14.04 -15.67
C ALA A 116 0.32 15.54 -15.37
N HIS A 117 -0.04 15.96 -14.15
CA HIS A 117 0.05 17.35 -13.69
C HIS A 117 0.19 17.43 -12.17
N ASP A 118 0.55 18.62 -11.70
CA ASP A 118 0.80 18.91 -10.28
C ASP A 118 -0.46 19.20 -9.45
N THR A 119 -1.53 19.63 -10.11
CA THR A 119 -2.76 20.04 -9.44
C THR A 119 -3.46 18.82 -8.82
N VAL A 120 -3.69 18.88 -7.51
CA VAL A 120 -4.47 17.89 -6.77
C VAL A 120 -5.64 18.61 -6.10
N GLN A 121 -6.83 18.06 -6.23
CA GLN A 121 -8.03 18.53 -5.56
C GLN A 121 -8.66 17.37 -4.80
N VAL A 122 -8.89 17.57 -3.51
CA VAL A 122 -9.51 16.58 -2.62
C VAL A 122 -10.90 17.09 -2.23
N ASP A 123 -11.82 16.17 -1.97
CA ASP A 123 -13.23 16.49 -1.74
C ASP A 123 -13.53 17.07 -0.34
N GLY A 124 -12.61 16.92 0.62
CA GLY A 124 -12.79 17.32 2.01
C GLY A 124 -13.71 16.41 2.83
N ASN A 125 -14.33 15.40 2.21
CA ASN A 125 -15.25 14.47 2.86
C ASN A 125 -14.54 13.14 3.13
N GLU A 126 -14.11 12.45 2.08
CA GLU A 126 -13.34 11.21 2.20
C GLU A 126 -11.85 11.50 2.41
N ILE A 127 -11.33 12.51 1.71
CA ILE A 127 -9.94 12.95 1.79
C ILE A 127 -9.84 14.38 2.30
N HIS A 128 -9.15 14.57 3.42
CA HIS A 128 -9.04 15.88 4.09
C HIS A 128 -7.83 16.69 3.66
N ALA A 129 -6.78 16.02 3.20
CA ALA A 129 -5.52 16.67 2.84
C ALA A 129 -4.76 15.83 1.82
N HIS A 130 -3.84 16.47 1.10
CA HIS A 130 -2.87 15.82 0.24
C HIS A 130 -1.49 16.43 0.43
N ARG A 131 -0.45 15.65 0.15
CA ARG A 131 0.95 16.10 0.13
C ARG A 131 1.68 15.37 -0.99
N TRP A 132 2.48 16.13 -1.72
CA TRP A 132 3.59 15.57 -2.49
C TRP A 132 4.81 15.51 -1.57
N LEU A 133 5.36 14.31 -1.36
CA LEU A 133 6.52 14.08 -0.51
C LEU A 133 7.52 13.20 -1.23
N ARG A 134 8.81 13.44 -1.04
CA ARG A 134 9.77 12.41 -1.36
C ARG A 134 9.56 11.21 -0.44
N ALA A 135 9.83 10.00 -0.94
CA ALA A 135 9.59 8.80 -0.16
C ALA A 135 10.41 8.76 1.15
N ASP A 136 11.65 9.27 1.14
CA ASP A 136 12.49 9.40 2.34
C ASP A 136 11.91 10.38 3.37
N GLU A 137 11.23 11.42 2.92
CA GLU A 137 10.57 12.39 3.81
C GLU A 137 9.31 11.83 4.45
N ALA A 138 8.50 11.11 3.69
CA ALA A 138 7.32 10.43 4.24
C ALA A 138 7.72 9.38 5.30
N LEU A 139 8.79 8.61 5.05
CA LEU A 139 9.33 7.66 6.01
C LEU A 139 9.90 8.36 7.26
N ALA A 140 10.56 9.50 7.11
CA ALA A 140 11.06 10.28 8.23
C ALA A 140 9.92 10.87 9.08
N ALA A 141 8.89 11.43 8.44
CA ALA A 141 7.70 11.95 9.10
C ALA A 141 6.94 10.84 9.85
N GLN A 142 6.87 9.64 9.28
CA GLN A 142 6.29 8.49 9.98
C GLN A 142 7.10 8.09 11.21
N ARG A 143 8.43 8.08 11.10
CA ARG A 143 9.32 7.74 12.22
C ARG A 143 9.18 8.71 13.39
N THR A 144 8.87 9.98 13.14
CA THR A 144 8.65 10.99 14.19
C THR A 144 7.20 11.06 14.67
N GLY A 145 6.29 10.26 14.10
CA GLY A 145 4.86 10.29 14.41
C GLY A 145 4.12 11.51 13.84
N GLU A 146 4.72 12.24 12.88
CA GLU A 146 4.05 13.35 12.18
C GLU A 146 2.92 12.82 11.27
N ILE A 147 3.14 11.65 10.66
CA ILE A 147 2.15 10.98 9.82
C ILE A 147 2.02 9.49 10.19
N ASP A 148 0.81 8.97 10.13
CA ASP A 148 0.58 7.53 10.23
C ASP A 148 0.59 6.91 8.82
N LEU A 149 1.36 5.83 8.64
CA LEU A 149 1.40 5.06 7.40
C LEU A 149 0.97 3.62 7.66
N PRO A 150 0.07 3.05 6.85
CA PRO A 150 -0.18 1.61 6.85
C PRO A 150 1.04 0.82 6.34
N PRO A 151 1.20 -0.46 6.75
CA PRO A 151 2.30 -1.31 6.28
C PRO A 151 2.50 -1.37 4.76
N PRO A 152 1.44 -1.52 3.92
CA PRO A 152 1.62 -1.53 2.46
C PRO A 152 2.21 -0.22 1.93
N THR A 153 1.79 0.91 2.47
CA THR A 153 2.30 2.24 2.10
C THR A 153 3.76 2.40 2.52
N PHE A 154 4.11 2.05 3.76
CA PHE A 154 5.48 2.11 4.27
C PHE A 154 6.46 1.27 3.45
N VAL A 155 6.12 0.00 3.17
CA VAL A 155 6.98 -0.91 2.40
C VAL A 155 7.14 -0.43 0.95
N THR A 156 6.08 0.11 0.36
CA THR A 156 6.14 0.70 -0.99
C THR A 156 7.07 1.92 -1.03
N LEU A 157 6.96 2.82 -0.04
CA LEU A 157 7.83 4.00 0.05
C LEU A 157 9.30 3.63 0.27
N LEU A 158 9.60 2.58 1.05
CA LEU A 158 10.95 2.07 1.20
C LEU A 158 11.57 1.68 -0.16
N GLY A 159 10.82 0.94 -0.98
CA GLY A 159 11.26 0.56 -2.33
C GLY A 159 11.50 1.75 -3.26
N LEU A 160 10.75 2.84 -3.08
CA LEU A 160 10.86 4.05 -3.90
C LEU A 160 11.96 5.01 -3.43
N SER A 161 12.35 4.95 -2.15
CA SER A 161 13.27 5.89 -1.51
C SER A 161 14.68 5.97 -2.13
N ALA A 162 15.09 4.92 -2.85
CA ALA A 162 16.38 4.88 -3.55
C ALA A 162 16.39 5.69 -4.87
N HIS A 163 15.24 6.13 -5.37
CA HIS A 163 15.13 6.72 -6.69
C HIS A 163 14.99 8.25 -6.66
N ARG A 164 15.79 8.92 -7.49
CA ARG A 164 15.82 10.38 -7.56
C ARG A 164 14.87 10.99 -8.59
N THR A 165 14.35 10.19 -9.53
CA THR A 165 13.37 10.63 -10.52
C THR A 165 12.20 9.66 -10.63
N ALA A 166 11.03 10.15 -11.03
CA ALA A 166 9.82 9.37 -11.25
C ALA A 166 10.04 8.30 -12.34
N SER A 167 10.73 8.66 -13.42
CA SER A 167 11.07 7.71 -14.49
C SER A 167 11.96 6.56 -14.00
N ALA A 168 12.98 6.86 -13.18
CA ALA A 168 13.85 5.83 -12.62
C ALA A 168 13.10 4.90 -11.66
N ALA A 169 12.22 5.46 -10.83
CA ALA A 169 11.35 4.70 -9.92
C ALA A 169 10.39 3.79 -10.69
N LEU A 170 9.67 4.30 -11.69
CA LEU A 170 8.77 3.52 -12.53
C LEU A 170 9.49 2.39 -13.26
N ALA A 171 10.68 2.68 -13.81
CA ALA A 171 11.47 1.67 -14.50
C ALA A 171 11.99 0.58 -13.55
N ALA A 172 12.31 0.92 -12.30
CA ALA A 172 12.70 -0.04 -11.29
C ALA A 172 11.53 -0.95 -10.87
N VAL A 173 10.33 -0.37 -10.65
CA VAL A 173 9.10 -1.14 -10.40
C VAL A 173 8.80 -2.08 -11.56
N ALA A 174 8.87 -1.60 -12.80
CA ALA A 174 8.55 -2.40 -13.99
C ALA A 174 9.50 -3.59 -14.22
N ARG A 175 10.76 -3.50 -13.79
CA ARG A 175 11.75 -4.58 -13.87
C ARG A 175 11.73 -5.53 -12.68
N GLY A 176 11.20 -5.08 -11.55
CA GLY A 176 11.16 -5.85 -10.30
C GLY A 176 10.13 -6.97 -10.33
N PRO A 177 10.28 -8.02 -9.51
CA PRO A 177 9.24 -9.02 -9.35
C PRO A 177 8.02 -8.40 -8.65
N VAL A 178 6.83 -8.65 -9.20
CA VAL A 178 5.56 -8.30 -8.54
C VAL A 178 5.35 -9.26 -7.37
N GLN A 179 5.44 -8.72 -6.15
CA GLN A 179 5.23 -9.50 -4.93
C GLN A 179 3.76 -9.52 -4.53
N THR A 180 3.30 -10.68 -4.10
CA THR A 180 2.01 -10.83 -3.43
C THR A 180 2.26 -11.04 -1.93
N PHE A 181 1.72 -10.15 -1.12
CA PHE A 181 1.83 -10.17 0.33
C PHE A 181 0.57 -10.77 0.96
N PHE A 182 0.79 -11.79 1.80
CA PHE A 182 -0.20 -12.36 2.72
C PHE A 182 0.32 -12.15 4.14
N PRO A 183 0.12 -10.96 4.74
CA PRO A 183 0.72 -10.62 6.02
C PRO A 183 0.24 -11.53 7.15
N ARG A 184 1.16 -12.02 7.98
CA ARG A 184 0.85 -12.72 9.23
C ARG A 184 1.38 -11.93 10.42
N PRO A 185 0.56 -11.06 11.05
CA PRO A 185 0.99 -10.26 12.19
C PRO A 185 1.10 -11.10 13.46
N HIS A 186 2.23 -10.99 14.16
CA HIS A 186 2.51 -11.66 15.42
C HIS A 186 2.88 -10.61 16.48
N PRO A 187 2.21 -10.58 17.63
CA PRO A 187 2.65 -9.75 18.75
C PRO A 187 4.04 -10.16 19.22
N ILE A 188 4.90 -9.18 19.50
CA ILE A 188 6.23 -9.39 20.10
C ILE A 188 6.41 -8.39 21.25
N PRO A 189 7.37 -8.60 22.17
CA PRO A 189 7.69 -7.59 23.17
C PRO A 189 8.00 -6.23 22.53
N GLY A 190 7.27 -5.19 22.93
CA GLY A 190 7.49 -3.81 22.45
C GLY A 190 6.88 -3.48 21.08
N GLY A 191 6.06 -4.36 20.49
CA GLY A 191 5.37 -4.07 19.24
C GLY A 191 4.78 -5.30 18.53
N ALA A 192 4.91 -5.33 17.20
CA ALA A 192 4.47 -6.45 16.37
C ALA A 192 5.49 -6.78 15.28
N CYS A 193 5.56 -8.05 14.92
CA CYS A 193 6.30 -8.57 13.79
C CYS A 193 5.31 -9.12 12.77
N THR A 194 5.23 -8.51 11.59
CA THR A 194 4.44 -9.04 10.48
C THR A 194 5.33 -9.87 9.59
N LEU A 195 5.07 -11.17 9.51
CA LEU A 195 5.79 -12.10 8.65
C LEU A 195 5.17 -12.10 7.25
N TYR A 196 6.03 -12.21 6.23
CA TYR A 196 5.64 -12.34 4.83
C TYR A 196 6.19 -13.64 4.24
N ASP A 197 5.66 -14.03 3.08
CA ASP A 197 6.09 -15.24 2.36
C ASP A 197 7.61 -15.24 2.11
N GLY A 198 8.26 -16.38 2.33
CA GLY A 198 9.72 -16.52 2.27
C GLY A 198 10.46 -16.24 3.58
N ASP A 199 9.76 -15.82 4.64
CA ASP A 199 10.34 -15.76 5.99
C ASP A 199 10.39 -17.15 6.65
N ALA A 200 11.49 -17.46 7.34
CA ALA A 200 11.67 -18.75 8.03
C ALA A 200 10.59 -19.05 9.09
N GLY A 201 10.03 -18.00 9.69
CA GLY A 201 8.95 -18.11 10.67
C GLY A 201 7.55 -18.14 10.07
N TYR A 202 7.40 -17.96 8.75
CA TYR A 202 6.10 -17.69 8.13
C TYR A 202 5.09 -18.81 8.36
N GLU A 203 5.49 -20.07 8.14
CA GLU A 203 4.59 -21.22 8.31
C GLU A 203 4.39 -21.65 9.75
N SER A 204 5.43 -21.53 10.59
CA SER A 204 5.32 -21.87 12.02
C SER A 204 4.61 -20.80 12.85
N GLY A 205 4.56 -19.56 12.35
CA GLY A 205 4.14 -18.39 13.12
C GLY A 205 5.14 -18.02 14.23
N ASP A 206 6.39 -18.44 14.11
CA ASP A 206 7.45 -18.15 15.08
C ASP A 206 8.44 -17.12 14.54
N PRO A 207 8.35 -15.83 14.96
CA PRO A 207 9.32 -14.80 14.57
C PRO A 207 10.77 -15.12 14.95
N ALA A 208 11.01 -15.99 15.94
CA ALA A 208 12.36 -16.37 16.38
C ALA A 208 12.98 -17.50 15.55
N ALA A 209 12.22 -18.16 14.66
CA ALA A 209 12.71 -19.26 13.84
C ALA A 209 14.00 -18.85 13.10
N PRO A 210 15.06 -19.67 13.12
CA PRO A 210 16.31 -19.35 12.41
C PRO A 210 16.12 -19.50 10.89
N GLY A 211 16.75 -18.61 10.11
CA GLY A 211 16.77 -18.70 8.64
C GLY A 211 16.48 -17.37 7.94
N PRO A 212 16.05 -17.42 6.67
CA PRO A 212 15.71 -16.24 5.88
C PRO A 212 14.69 -15.32 6.54
N ARG A 213 14.79 -14.02 6.25
CA ARG A 213 13.93 -12.96 6.76
C ARG A 213 13.14 -12.34 5.63
N HIS A 214 11.84 -12.18 5.82
CA HIS A 214 10.97 -11.33 5.02
C HIS A 214 9.82 -10.83 5.91
N ARG A 215 10.04 -9.70 6.59
CA ARG A 215 9.16 -9.26 7.68
C ARG A 215 9.19 -7.76 7.87
N LEU A 216 8.16 -7.25 8.54
CA LEU A 216 8.11 -5.88 9.04
C LEU A 216 7.99 -5.89 10.57
N LEU A 217 9.02 -5.37 11.25
CA LEU A 217 9.01 -5.09 12.67
C LEU A 217 8.45 -3.69 12.91
N MET A 218 7.43 -3.57 13.75
CA MET A 218 6.78 -2.31 14.13
C MET A 218 6.93 -2.15 15.63
N ILE A 219 8.06 -1.57 16.05
CA ILE A 219 8.46 -1.45 17.46
C ILE A 219 8.69 0.01 17.85
N ALA A 220 8.76 0.30 19.15
CA ALA A 220 8.91 1.67 19.68
C ALA A 220 10.15 2.43 19.13
N GLY A 221 11.21 1.72 18.73
CA GLY A 221 12.40 2.30 18.10
C GLY A 221 12.25 2.67 16.61
N GLY A 222 11.06 2.49 16.04
CA GLY A 222 10.78 2.69 14.62
C GLY A 222 10.52 1.37 13.89
N TRP A 223 10.04 1.50 12.66
CA TRP A 223 9.71 0.34 11.83
C TRP A 223 10.93 -0.14 11.06
N GLN A 224 11.10 -1.45 10.95
CA GLN A 224 12.21 -2.09 10.25
C GLN A 224 11.68 -3.16 9.30
N TYR A 225 11.94 -2.99 8.01
CA TYR A 225 11.62 -3.99 7.00
C TYR A 225 12.87 -4.81 6.72
N GLU A 226 12.82 -6.10 7.05
CA GLU A 226 13.92 -7.03 6.87
C GLU A 226 13.61 -7.95 5.70
N ARG A 227 14.54 -8.01 4.74
CA ARG A 227 14.48 -8.96 3.64
C ARG A 227 15.87 -9.48 3.31
N SER A 228 16.10 -10.77 3.54
CA SER A 228 17.32 -11.45 3.11
C SER A 228 17.11 -12.08 1.74
N SER A 229 18.17 -12.06 0.92
CA SER A 229 18.30 -12.84 -0.32
C SER A 229 18.52 -14.32 -0.04
#